data_AF-A0A5C3NMI2-F1
#
_entry.id   AF-A0A5C3NMI2-F1
#
_cell.length_a   1.000
_cell.length_b   1.000
_cell.length_c   1.000
_cell.angle_alpha   90.00
_cell.angle_beta   90.00
_cell.angle_gamma   90.00
#
_symmetry.space_group_name_H-M   'P 1'
#
loop_
_entity.id
_entity.type
_entity.pdbx_description
1 polymer ?
#
loop_
_entity_poly.entity_id
_entity_poly.type
_entity_poly.pdbx_seq_one_letter_code
_entity_poly.pdbx_strand_id
1 'polypeptide(L)'
;MEDPAKEIANVAMTVTAAINPEIQKTAVLKYYAEDMRFRHPLCAVYRAPHSRDAMLAILQWYRVLSPVLSVHVNHVTYDAEKNSAYLDITQVFHIRWSPFKP
;
A
#
# COMPACT_ATOMS: atom_id res chain seq x y z
N MET A 1 2.17 -14.00 5.97
CA MET A 1 3.31 -13.40 6.69
C MET A 1 3.56 -14.35 7.84
N GLU A 2 4.80 -14.80 8.00
CA GLU A 2 5.17 -15.74 9.06
C GLU A 2 5.60 -14.98 10.32
N ASP A 3 6.26 -13.82 10.16
CA ASP A 3 6.62 -12.88 11.23
C ASP A 3 6.13 -11.45 10.86
N PRO A 4 4.87 -11.10 11.16
CA PRO A 4 4.29 -9.80 10.78
C PRO A 4 5.07 -8.59 11.31
N ALA A 5 5.64 -8.70 12.51
CA ALA A 5 6.37 -7.59 13.14
C ALA A 5 7.63 -7.22 12.33
N LYS A 6 8.30 -8.20 11.72
CA LYS A 6 9.47 -7.97 10.86
C LYS A 6 9.11 -7.73 9.40
N GLU A 7 8.04 -8.36 8.90
CA GLU A 7 7.71 -8.35 7.48
C GLU A 7 6.89 -7.13 7.04
N ILE A 8 6.05 -6.56 7.91
CA ILE A 8 5.00 -5.61 7.49
C ILE A 8 5.55 -4.32 6.88
N ALA A 9 6.71 -3.83 7.33
CA ALA A 9 7.35 -2.66 6.72
C ALA A 9 7.70 -2.91 5.26
N ASN A 10 8.31 -4.07 4.96
CA ASN A 10 8.65 -4.44 3.60
C ASN A 10 7.40 -4.71 2.75
N VAL A 11 6.36 -5.31 3.33
CA VAL A 11 5.06 -5.49 2.65
C VAL A 11 4.49 -4.14 2.26
N ALA A 12 4.40 -3.18 3.19
CA ALA A 12 3.88 -1.83 2.94
C ALA A 12 4.66 -1.11 1.83
N MET A 13 6.00 -1.17 1.84
CA MET A 13 6.83 -0.59 0.79
C MET A 13 6.63 -1.29 -0.56
N THR A 14 6.52 -2.62 -0.58
CA THR A 14 6.36 -3.37 -1.83
C THR A 14 5.00 -3.11 -2.49
N VAL A 15 3.91 -3.04 -1.69
CA VAL A 15 2.57 -2.79 -2.24
C VAL A 15 2.36 -1.34 -2.66
N THR A 16 3.08 -0.38 -2.06
CA THR A 16 2.91 1.05 -2.38
C THR A 16 3.93 1.55 -3.39
N ALA A 17 5.21 1.21 -3.24
CA ALA A 17 6.34 1.88 -3.90
C ALA A 17 7.28 0.93 -4.67
N ALA A 18 6.89 -0.33 -4.96
CA ALA A 18 7.72 -1.22 -5.78
C ALA A 18 8.05 -0.59 -7.14
N ILE A 19 9.28 -0.75 -7.64
CA ILE A 19 9.70 -0.14 -8.91
C ILE A 19 8.92 -0.75 -10.10
N ASN A 20 8.66 -2.06 -10.07
CA ASN A 20 7.99 -2.79 -11.15
C ASN A 20 6.50 -3.05 -10.81
N PRO A 21 5.55 -2.74 -11.71
CA PRO A 21 4.12 -2.97 -11.47
C PRO A 21 3.75 -4.45 -11.24
N GLU A 22 4.48 -5.40 -11.83
CA GLU A 22 4.24 -6.83 -11.60
C GLU A 22 4.65 -7.24 -10.18
N ILE A 23 5.74 -6.68 -9.64
CA ILE A 23 6.12 -6.93 -8.23
C ILE A 23 5.03 -6.41 -7.29
N GLN A 24 4.52 -5.20 -7.54
CA GLN A 24 3.41 -4.64 -6.77
C GLN A 24 2.17 -5.54 -6.84
N LYS A 25 1.79 -5.97 -8.05
CA LYS A 25 0.64 -6.85 -8.28
C LYS A 25 0.80 -8.19 -7.54
N THR A 26 1.95 -8.85 -7.67
CA THR A 26 2.25 -10.09 -6.95
C THR A 26 2.19 -9.90 -5.44
N ALA A 27 2.70 -8.78 -4.92
CA ALA A 27 2.63 -8.48 -3.49
C ALA A 27 1.18 -8.26 -3.02
N VAL A 28 0.37 -7.50 -3.76
CA VAL A 28 -1.07 -7.31 -3.44
C VAL A 28 -1.80 -8.65 -3.43
N LEU A 29 -1.62 -9.48 -4.46
CA LEU A 29 -2.27 -10.79 -4.55
C LEU A 29 -1.83 -11.77 -3.46
N LYS A 30 -0.59 -11.64 -2.98
CA LYS A 30 -0.03 -12.47 -1.90
C LYS A 30 -0.48 -12.03 -0.51
N TYR A 31 -0.50 -10.72 -0.25
CA TYR A 31 -0.65 -10.19 1.11
C TYR A 31 -2.04 -9.65 1.42
N TYR A 32 -2.83 -9.24 0.43
CA TYR A 32 -4.19 -8.76 0.66
C TYR A 32 -5.21 -9.89 0.56
N ALA A 33 -6.12 -9.93 1.53
CA ALA A 33 -7.28 -10.81 1.47
C ALA A 33 -8.13 -10.50 0.22
N GLU A 34 -8.75 -11.54 -0.35
CA GLU A 34 -9.60 -11.40 -1.54
C GLU A 34 -10.80 -10.46 -1.31
N ASP A 35 -11.27 -10.37 -0.06
CA ASP A 35 -12.39 -9.56 0.40
C ASP A 35 -11.96 -8.34 1.27
N MET A 36 -10.74 -7.82 1.03
CA MET A 36 -10.18 -6.74 1.83
C MET A 36 -11.05 -5.46 1.83
N ARG A 37 -10.82 -4.60 2.82
CA ARG A 37 -11.41 -3.24 2.86
C ARG A 37 -10.28 -2.22 2.90
N PHE A 38 -10.48 -1.10 2.21
CA PHE A 38 -9.53 0.00 2.21
C PHE A 38 -10.27 1.29 2.58
N ARG A 39 -9.76 1.99 3.59
CA ARG A 39 -10.28 3.28 4.05
C ARG A 39 -9.16 4.30 3.94
N HIS A 40 -9.34 5.28 3.08
CA HIS A 40 -8.37 6.34 2.85
C HIS A 40 -9.11 7.67 2.68
N PRO A 41 -8.50 8.82 3.05
CA PRO A 41 -9.19 10.11 2.93
C PRO A 41 -9.66 10.46 1.52
N LEU A 42 -8.98 9.95 0.48
CA LEU A 42 -9.28 10.26 -0.93
C LEU A 42 -10.10 9.19 -1.66
N CYS A 43 -10.12 7.96 -1.17
CA CYS A 43 -10.80 6.85 -1.82
C CYS A 43 -11.12 5.73 -0.82
N ALA A 44 -12.06 4.86 -1.19
CA ALA A 44 -12.42 3.73 -0.38
C ALA A 44 -12.71 2.51 -1.24
N VAL A 45 -12.42 1.34 -0.69
CA VAL A 45 -12.86 0.05 -1.23
C VAL A 45 -13.64 -0.66 -0.14
N TYR A 46 -14.91 -0.91 -0.41
CA TYR A 46 -15.77 -1.67 0.49
C TYR A 46 -15.47 -3.16 0.39
N ARG A 47 -15.63 -3.86 1.51
CA ARG A 47 -15.49 -5.32 1.55
C ARG A 47 -16.53 -5.95 0.61
N ALA A 48 -16.03 -6.69 -0.37
CA ALA A 48 -16.82 -7.49 -1.30
C ALA A 48 -15.92 -8.62 -1.86
N PRO A 49 -16.48 -9.72 -2.41
CA PRO A 49 -15.70 -10.70 -3.16
C PRO A 49 -14.85 -10.02 -4.23
N HIS A 50 -13.57 -10.40 -4.35
CA HIS A 50 -12.59 -9.84 -5.29
C HIS A 50 -12.33 -8.32 -5.16
N SER A 51 -12.71 -7.70 -4.03
CA SER A 51 -12.45 -6.27 -3.77
C SER A 51 -10.95 -5.89 -3.78
N ARG A 52 -10.04 -6.85 -3.63
CA ARG A 52 -8.60 -6.63 -3.83
C ARG A 52 -8.25 -6.13 -5.24
N ASP A 53 -9.03 -6.47 -6.26
CA ASP A 53 -8.75 -6.05 -7.64
C ASP A 53 -9.00 -4.55 -7.83
N ALA A 54 -10.03 -4.02 -7.18
CA ALA A 54 -10.27 -2.58 -7.11
C ALA A 54 -9.12 -1.86 -6.37
N MET A 55 -8.59 -2.48 -5.30
CA MET A 55 -7.44 -1.93 -4.59
C MET A 55 -6.18 -1.93 -5.45
N LEU A 56 -5.93 -2.99 -6.22
CA LEU A 56 -4.83 -3.04 -7.18
C LEU A 56 -4.95 -1.94 -8.24
N ALA A 57 -6.15 -1.71 -8.77
CA ALA A 57 -6.40 -0.64 -9.73
C ALA A 57 -6.09 0.76 -9.16
N ILE A 58 -6.45 1.01 -7.89
CA ILE A 58 -6.10 2.27 -7.19
C ILE A 58 -4.58 2.42 -7.07
N LEU A 59 -3.88 1.37 -6.64
CA LEU A 59 -2.42 1.41 -6.48
C LEU A 59 -1.71 1.63 -7.82
N GLN A 60 -2.18 0.99 -8.89
CA GLN A 60 -1.65 1.22 -10.24
C GLN A 60 -1.94 2.63 -10.74
N TRP A 61 -3.14 3.17 -10.47
CA TRP A 61 -3.49 4.53 -10.81
C TRP A 61 -2.61 5.55 -10.09
N TYR A 62 -2.30 5.33 -8.81
CA TYR A 62 -1.37 6.17 -8.04
C TYR A 62 0.04 6.21 -8.62
N ARG A 63 0.54 5.11 -9.21
CA ARG A 63 1.84 5.11 -9.91
C ARG A 63 1.82 5.95 -11.18
N VAL A 64 0.70 5.96 -11.89
CA VAL A 64 0.50 6.83 -13.05
C VAL A 64 0.39 8.29 -12.60
N LEU A 65 -0.29 8.55 -11.48
CA LEU A 65 -0.48 9.90 -10.99
C LEU A 65 0.81 10.50 -10.39
N SER A 66 1.67 9.68 -9.78
CA SER A 66 2.88 10.12 -9.07
C SER A 66 4.12 9.33 -9.51
N PRO A 67 4.89 9.80 -10.51
CA PRO A 67 6.10 9.12 -10.98
C PRO A 67 7.22 9.14 -9.93
N VAL A 68 7.24 10.14 -9.04
CA VAL A 68 8.14 10.20 -7.89
C VAL A 68 7.34 9.77 -6.66
N LEU A 69 7.47 8.50 -6.29
CA LEU A 69 6.85 7.92 -5.11
C LEU A 69 7.96 7.37 -4.20
N SER A 70 8.09 7.96 -3.01
CA SER A 70 9.00 7.46 -1.97
C SER A 70 8.20 7.18 -0.72
N VAL A 71 8.44 6.04 -0.09
CA VAL A 71 7.75 5.59 1.11
C VAL A 71 8.81 5.18 2.12
N HIS A 72 8.74 5.77 3.31
CA HIS A 72 9.63 5.46 4.42
C HIS A 72 8.80 5.06 5.64
N VAL A 73 9.07 3.90 6.19
CA VAL A 73 8.41 3.40 7.41
C VAL A 73 9.26 3.82 8.60
N ASN A 74 8.74 4.73 9.41
CA ASN A 74 9.42 5.29 10.58
C ASN A 74 9.35 4.34 11.78
N HIS A 75 8.16 3.77 12.00
CA HIS A 75 7.90 2.91 13.15
C HIS A 75 6.88 1.82 12.79
N VAL A 76 7.03 0.67 13.45
CA VAL A 76 6.11 -0.47 13.32
C VAL A 76 5.71 -0.93 14.72
N THR A 77 4.42 -1.04 14.95
CA THR A 77 3.85 -1.67 16.14
C THR A 77 2.92 -2.80 15.70
N TYR A 78 3.15 -4.01 16.20
CA TYR A 78 2.28 -5.15 15.94
C TYR A 78 1.63 -5.65 17.23
N ASP A 79 0.29 -5.67 17.24
CA ASP A 79 -0.55 -6.24 18.29
C ASP A 79 -0.95 -7.66 17.84
N ALA A 80 -0.31 -8.66 18.43
CA ALA A 80 -0.54 -10.07 18.12
C ALA A 80 -1.91 -10.58 18.58
N GLU A 81 -2.44 -10.05 19.69
CA GLU A 81 -3.76 -10.45 20.20
C GLU A 81 -4.88 -10.00 19.26
N LYS A 82 -4.76 -8.80 18.71
CA LYS A 82 -5.73 -8.22 17.77
C LYS A 82 -5.41 -8.48 16.30
N ASN A 83 -4.29 -9.16 16.00
CA ASN A 83 -3.76 -9.33 14.64
C ASN A 83 -3.72 -8.00 13.86
N SER A 84 -3.28 -6.92 14.51
CA SER A 84 -3.33 -5.57 13.98
C SER A 84 -1.94 -4.94 13.97
N ALA A 85 -1.55 -4.37 12.83
CA ALA A 85 -0.30 -3.63 12.71
C ALA A 85 -0.60 -2.13 12.52
N TYR A 86 0.20 -1.30 13.17
CA TYR A 86 0.19 0.16 13.04
C TYR A 86 1.56 0.59 12.52
N LEU A 87 1.55 1.33 11.43
CA LEU A 87 2.77 1.82 10.79
C LEU A 87 2.73 3.34 10.78
N ASP A 88 3.82 3.94 11.25
CA ASP A 88 4.12 5.34 10.98
C ASP A 88 4.89 5.39 9.66
N ILE A 89 4.34 6.10 8.68
CA ILE A 89 4.86 6.15 7.31
C ILE A 89 4.93 7.60 6.84
N THR A 90 6.10 7.99 6.33
CA THR A 90 6.26 9.20 5.53
C THR A 90 6.25 8.85 4.05
N GLN A 91 5.37 9.48 3.29
CA GLN A 91 5.25 9.26 1.85
C GLN A 91 5.41 10.58 1.09
N VAL A 92 6.29 10.57 0.08
CA VAL A 92 6.36 11.62 -0.93
C VAL A 92 5.50 11.18 -2.11
N PHE A 93 4.43 11.92 -2.38
CA PHE A 93 3.53 11.70 -3.49
C PHE A 93 3.49 12.96 -4.36
N HIS A 94 4.35 13.02 -5.38
CA HIS A 94 4.42 14.16 -6.28
C HIS A 94 3.57 13.95 -7.53
N ILE A 95 2.53 14.77 -7.68
CA ILE A 95 1.61 14.68 -8.83
C ILE A 95 2.37 15.00 -10.11
N ARG A 96 2.31 14.08 -11.09
CA ARG A 96 2.99 14.12 -12.39
C ARG A 96 2.91 15.45 -13.13
N TRP A 97 1.75 16.11 -13.07
CA TRP A 97 1.47 17.36 -13.79
C TRP A 97 1.50 18.60 -12.89
N SER A 98 1.98 18.48 -11.66
CA SER A 98 2.14 19.63 -10.77
C SER A 98 3.22 20.57 -11.31
N PRO A 99 2.98 21.89 -11.37
CA PRO A 99 4.01 22.87 -11.74
C PRO A 99 5.01 23.14 -10.60
N PHE A 100 4.78 22.61 -9.39
CA PHE A 100 5.64 22.78 -8.22
C PHE A 100 6.64 21.63 -8.10
N LYS A 101 7.81 21.90 -7.50
CA LYS A 101 8.83 20.87 -7.24
C LYS A 101 8.31 19.82 -6.23
N PRO A 102 8.77 18.54 -6.36
CA PRO A 102 8.59 17.53 -5.33
C PRO A 102 9.13 17.94 -3.96
#